data_AF-A0A9E4PJG3-F1
#
_entry.id   AF-A0A9E4PJG3-F1
#
_cell.length_a   1.000
_cell.length_b   1.000
_cell.length_c   1.000
_cell.angle_alpha   90.00
_cell.angle_beta   90.00
_cell.angle_gamma   90.00
#
_symmetry.space_group_name_H-M   'P 1'
#
loop_
_entity.id
_entity.type
_entity.pdbx_description
1 polymer ?
#
loop_
_entity_poly.entity_id
_entity_poly.type
_entity_poly.pdbx_seq_one_letter_code
_entity_poly.pdbx_strand_id
1 'polypeptide(L)'
;MEHRRSGPEVRARAVGGVLLAAAGVFALVVALAGLRADDPASADTPENPDAGESKHDFVNDTGQAASDLHIQFTVPVEKPIVTIKGGACPPPDILSDGDALVDIDWGDKCVEPDGLMIVSVIVFSKEEPDVLSVVWTNLGVPINPPTSTVTGTPPMLATAPSDSPTSTPEVPPTAEFPPTPFPDLPPVPTSTQVPGPLPTLTTVPATTLTPAVPHTPTVTQTPSPTATLTGATPTPSLGGSGDVNCDENVDSIDSALILQFSAGLVGSLACQDEGDVNGSGDIDSIDATIVLQFVAGLIFFLDLPV
;
A
#
# COMPACT_ATOMS: atom_id res chain seq x y z
N MET A 1 44.82 -53.59 3.90
CA MET A 1 43.94 -53.78 2.73
C MET A 1 43.68 -52.40 2.15
N GLU A 2 44.55 -51.99 1.24
CA GLU A 2 44.52 -50.71 0.53
C GLU A 2 43.60 -50.81 -0.69
N HIS A 3 42.76 -49.79 -0.90
CA HIS A 3 42.21 -49.52 -2.23
C HIS A 3 42.49 -48.07 -2.63
N ARG A 4 43.59 -47.90 -3.39
CA ARG A 4 43.77 -46.83 -4.38
C ARG A 4 43.14 -47.25 -5.70
N ARG A 5 42.56 -46.29 -6.42
CA ARG A 5 42.39 -46.14 -7.91
C ARG A 5 41.26 -45.11 -8.10
N SER A 6 41.20 -44.24 -9.11
CA SER A 6 42.09 -43.77 -10.17
C SER A 6 41.24 -42.69 -10.87
N GLY A 7 41.75 -41.48 -11.06
CA GLY A 7 41.09 -40.48 -11.92
C GLY A 7 41.20 -40.84 -13.40
N PRO A 8 40.53 -40.07 -14.27
CA PRO A 8 41.21 -39.60 -15.47
C PRO A 8 41.10 -38.07 -15.65
N GLU A 9 42.24 -37.52 -16.00
CA GLU A 9 42.53 -36.17 -16.46
C GLU A 9 42.33 -36.10 -18.00
N VAL A 10 42.34 -34.88 -18.54
CA VAL A 10 42.69 -34.49 -19.92
C VAL A 10 41.50 -34.33 -20.90
N ARG A 11 41.14 -33.09 -21.29
CA ARG A 11 41.78 -32.32 -22.39
C ARG A 11 41.07 -30.98 -22.65
N ALA A 12 41.82 -29.89 -22.53
CA ALA A 12 41.48 -28.58 -23.06
C ALA A 12 41.60 -28.56 -24.60
N ARG A 13 40.72 -27.83 -25.28
CA ARG A 13 40.90 -27.39 -26.66
C ARG A 13 40.64 -25.90 -26.75
N ALA A 14 41.73 -25.14 -26.82
CA ALA A 14 41.77 -23.78 -27.32
C ALA A 14 41.88 -23.82 -28.85
N VAL A 15 41.10 -22.99 -29.54
CA VAL A 15 41.34 -22.61 -30.94
C VAL A 15 41.13 -21.09 -31.02
N GLY A 16 42.23 -20.36 -31.22
CA GLY A 16 42.21 -18.97 -31.69
C GLY A 16 41.62 -18.91 -33.09
N GLY A 17 41.01 -17.84 -33.55
CA GLY A 17 41.51 -16.48 -33.54
C GLY A 17 41.48 -16.02 -34.99
N VAL A 18 40.67 -15.00 -35.30
CA VAL A 18 40.80 -14.21 -36.53
C VAL A 18 40.53 -12.77 -36.13
N LEU A 19 41.63 -12.04 -35.93
CA LEU A 19 41.70 -10.59 -35.89
C LEU A 19 42.01 -10.16 -37.34
N LEU A 20 41.10 -9.45 -38.01
CA LEU A 20 41.43 -8.71 -39.23
C LEU A 20 41.04 -7.24 -39.04
N ALA A 21 41.95 -6.38 -39.46
CA ALA A 21 42.07 -4.99 -39.05
C ALA A 21 41.48 -3.99 -40.05
N ALA A 22 41.36 -2.76 -39.55
CA ALA A 22 41.63 -1.47 -40.21
C ALA A 22 40.57 -0.84 -41.15
N ALA A 23 39.95 0.23 -40.60
CA ALA A 23 40.03 1.64 -41.06
C ALA A 23 39.89 2.02 -42.55
N GLY A 24 38.98 2.97 -42.79
CA GLY A 24 38.77 3.74 -44.04
C GLY A 24 37.42 3.36 -44.67
N VAL A 25 36.43 4.23 -44.84
CA VAL A 25 36.47 5.50 -45.56
C VAL A 25 35.31 6.39 -45.08
N PHE A 26 35.67 7.57 -44.58
CA PHE A 26 34.77 8.72 -44.47
C PHE A 26 34.62 9.33 -45.88
N ALA A 27 33.42 9.77 -46.23
CA ALA A 27 33.03 10.50 -47.45
C ALA A 27 32.60 9.68 -48.69
N LEU A 28 31.29 9.40 -48.77
CA LEU A 28 30.52 9.74 -49.98
C LEU A 28 29.07 10.08 -49.57
N VAL A 29 28.85 11.37 -49.34
CA VAL A 29 27.53 11.98 -49.25
C VAL A 29 27.09 12.33 -50.67
N VAL A 30 25.78 12.17 -50.93
CA VAL A 30 25.02 12.53 -52.14
C VAL A 30 25.05 11.53 -53.31
N ALA A 31 24.02 10.67 -53.37
CA ALA A 31 23.12 10.50 -54.54
C ALA A 31 22.50 9.10 -54.58
N LEU A 32 21.51 8.83 -53.72
CA LEU A 32 20.39 7.92 -54.04
C LEU A 32 19.15 8.41 -53.30
N ALA A 33 18.59 9.49 -53.86
CA ALA A 33 17.20 9.83 -53.64
C ALA A 33 16.34 8.85 -54.44
N GLY A 34 15.35 8.26 -53.76
CA GLY A 34 14.22 7.59 -54.39
C GLY A 34 14.29 6.07 -54.37
N LEU A 35 13.64 5.46 -53.37
CA LEU A 35 12.49 4.56 -53.55
C LEU A 35 12.07 3.92 -52.21
N ARG A 36 10.89 4.34 -51.72
CA ARG A 36 9.86 3.55 -51.03
C ARG A 36 10.30 2.54 -49.95
N ALA A 37 9.98 2.89 -48.71
CA ALA A 37 9.08 2.09 -47.89
C ALA A 37 8.17 3.07 -47.13
N ASP A 38 6.89 3.04 -47.47
CA ASP A 38 5.84 3.74 -46.73
C ASP A 38 5.77 3.13 -45.32
N ASP A 39 6.09 3.92 -44.29
CA ASP A 39 5.81 3.56 -42.90
C ASP A 39 4.29 3.40 -42.74
N PRO A 40 3.76 2.21 -42.44
CA PRO A 40 2.37 2.09 -42.06
C PRO A 40 2.23 2.74 -40.70
N ALA A 41 1.50 3.86 -40.70
CA ALA A 41 0.79 4.46 -39.59
C ALA A 41 0.91 3.67 -38.29
N SER A 42 1.63 4.27 -37.33
CA SER A 42 1.50 4.01 -35.91
C SER A 42 0.01 3.88 -35.59
N ALA A 43 -0.43 2.64 -35.38
CA ALA A 43 -1.82 2.31 -35.17
C ALA A 43 -2.33 3.09 -33.97
N ASP A 44 -3.44 3.78 -34.21
CA ASP A 44 -4.27 4.43 -33.22
C ASP A 44 -4.42 3.51 -32.00
N THR A 45 -3.98 3.99 -30.84
CA THR A 45 -4.58 3.57 -29.58
C THR A 45 -6.08 3.77 -29.78
N PRO A 46 -6.93 2.74 -29.65
CA PRO A 46 -8.36 2.96 -29.71
C PRO A 46 -8.72 3.85 -28.52
N GLU A 47 -8.77 5.16 -28.75
CA GLU A 47 -9.48 6.09 -27.90
C GLU A 47 -10.90 5.54 -27.85
N ASN A 48 -11.23 4.88 -26.74
CA ASN A 48 -12.60 4.53 -26.45
C ASN A 48 -13.34 5.87 -26.31
N PRO A 49 -14.13 6.29 -27.32
CA PRO A 49 -14.61 7.67 -27.41
C PRO A 49 -15.70 7.99 -26.37
N ASP A 50 -15.99 7.04 -25.47
CA ASP A 50 -17.08 7.06 -24.50
C ASP A 50 -16.58 7.07 -23.04
N ALA A 51 -15.27 7.11 -22.78
CA ALA A 51 -14.75 7.25 -21.42
C ALA A 51 -14.81 8.73 -21.00
N GLY A 52 -15.60 9.03 -19.97
CA GLY A 52 -15.61 10.32 -19.31
C GLY A 52 -14.33 10.54 -18.52
N GLU A 53 -13.78 11.76 -18.61
CA GLU A 53 -12.65 12.21 -17.80
C GLU A 53 -13.17 12.89 -16.53
N SER A 54 -12.70 12.46 -15.37
CA SER A 54 -13.02 13.08 -14.07
C SER A 54 -11.77 13.41 -13.29
N LYS A 55 -11.71 14.61 -12.70
CA LYS A 55 -10.57 15.09 -11.91
C LYS A 55 -10.97 15.25 -10.44
N HIS A 56 -10.18 14.64 -9.56
CA HIS A 56 -10.35 14.71 -8.11
C HIS A 56 -9.09 15.28 -7.46
N ASP A 57 -9.25 16.21 -6.54
CA ASP A 57 -8.15 16.83 -5.79
C ASP A 57 -8.22 16.38 -4.32
N PHE A 58 -7.17 15.71 -3.85
CA PHE A 58 -7.02 15.22 -2.50
C PHE A 58 -6.00 16.07 -1.75
N VAL A 59 -6.38 16.54 -0.58
CA VAL A 59 -5.56 17.44 0.23
C VAL A 59 -5.13 16.71 1.50
N ASN A 60 -3.83 16.69 1.78
CA ASN A 60 -3.32 16.33 3.10
C ASN A 60 -3.18 17.61 3.93
N ASP A 61 -4.15 17.85 4.81
CA ASP A 61 -4.18 18.96 5.77
C ASP A 61 -3.87 18.51 7.21
N THR A 62 -3.40 17.27 7.38
CA THR A 62 -3.18 16.64 8.69
C THR A 62 -2.01 17.27 9.47
N GLY A 63 -1.13 18.00 8.78
CA GLY A 63 0.16 18.45 9.31
C GLY A 63 1.17 17.32 9.56
N GLN A 64 0.84 16.08 9.18
CA GLN A 64 1.69 14.90 9.29
C GLN A 64 2.17 14.44 7.92
N ALA A 65 3.37 13.83 7.90
CA ALA A 65 3.88 13.20 6.71
C ALA A 65 3.07 11.99 6.28
N ALA A 66 2.82 11.87 4.97
CA ALA A 66 2.22 10.70 4.34
C ALA A 66 3.28 9.98 3.50
N SER A 67 3.22 8.67 3.43
CA SER A 67 3.93 7.86 2.43
C SER A 67 2.99 7.22 1.43
N ASP A 68 1.68 7.17 1.72
CA ASP A 68 0.70 6.53 0.85
C ASP A 68 -0.63 7.30 0.84
N LEU A 69 -1.34 7.22 -0.30
CA LEU A 69 -2.69 7.71 -0.49
C LEU A 69 -3.54 6.64 -1.18
N HIS A 70 -4.47 6.05 -0.43
CA HIS A 70 -5.43 5.06 -0.93
C HIS A 70 -6.76 5.74 -1.27
N ILE A 71 -7.24 5.53 -2.50
CA ILE A 71 -8.50 6.08 -3.00
C ILE A 71 -9.35 4.94 -3.52
N GLN A 72 -10.60 4.88 -3.08
CA GLN A 72 -11.61 3.98 -3.63
C GLN A 72 -12.69 4.78 -4.34
N PHE A 73 -13.03 4.37 -5.55
CA PHE A 73 -14.09 4.93 -6.38
C PHE A 73 -15.31 4.00 -6.40
N THR A 74 -16.48 4.53 -6.77
CA THR A 74 -17.72 3.75 -6.93
C THR A 74 -17.72 2.83 -8.15
N VAL A 75 -16.87 3.11 -9.13
CA VAL A 75 -16.77 2.36 -10.39
C VAL A 75 -15.31 2.14 -10.76
N PRO A 76 -15.01 1.09 -11.56
CA PRO A 76 -13.69 0.87 -12.15
C PRO A 76 -13.12 2.11 -12.84
N VAL A 77 -11.82 2.34 -12.65
CA VAL A 77 -11.08 3.47 -13.27
C VAL A 77 -9.93 2.92 -14.10
N GLU A 78 -9.79 3.41 -15.33
CA GLU A 78 -8.72 2.99 -16.23
C GLU A 78 -7.59 4.03 -16.22
N LYS A 79 -6.36 3.58 -15.92
CA LYS A 79 -5.10 4.33 -16.06
C LYS A 79 -5.14 5.72 -15.40
N PRO A 80 -5.23 5.80 -14.06
CA PRO A 80 -5.22 7.09 -13.36
C PRO A 80 -3.95 7.90 -13.69
N ILE A 81 -4.13 9.18 -13.97
CA ILE A 81 -3.03 10.13 -14.12
C ILE A 81 -2.92 10.93 -12.82
N VAL A 82 -1.79 10.78 -12.12
CA VAL A 82 -1.54 11.46 -10.85
C VAL A 82 -0.63 12.66 -11.07
N THR A 83 -1.04 13.82 -10.55
CA THR A 83 -0.24 15.04 -10.51
C THR A 83 -0.14 15.54 -9.08
N ILE A 84 1.07 15.76 -8.58
CA ILE A 84 1.31 16.26 -7.22
C ILE A 84 1.64 17.75 -7.29
N LYS A 85 1.01 18.55 -6.42
CA LYS A 85 1.30 19.98 -6.24
C LYS A 85 1.74 20.24 -4.80
N GLY A 86 2.91 20.87 -4.66
CA GLY A 86 3.58 21.09 -3.38
C GLY A 86 4.43 19.88 -3.00
N GLY A 87 5.63 20.11 -2.44
CA GLY A 87 6.53 19.04 -2.02
C GLY A 87 7.71 18.76 -2.94
N ALA A 88 8.86 18.49 -2.32
CA ALA A 88 9.98 17.79 -2.93
C ALA A 88 9.79 16.26 -2.86
N CYS A 89 8.57 15.77 -3.09
CA CYS A 89 8.31 14.33 -3.09
C CYS A 89 9.06 13.64 -4.23
N PRO A 90 9.56 12.41 -4.02
CA PRO A 90 9.89 11.57 -5.14
C PRO A 90 8.63 11.35 -6.02
N PRO A 91 8.79 11.04 -7.31
CA PRO A 91 7.70 10.52 -8.11
C PRO A 91 7.12 9.27 -7.41
N PRO A 92 5.80 9.20 -7.18
CA PRO A 92 5.19 8.02 -6.57
C PRO A 92 5.10 6.87 -7.58
N ASP A 93 5.04 5.65 -7.06
CA ASP A 93 4.52 4.50 -7.77
C ASP A 93 2.99 4.54 -7.69
N ILE A 94 2.34 4.29 -8.83
CA ILE A 94 0.88 4.31 -8.95
C ILE A 94 0.44 2.88 -9.19
N LEU A 95 -0.21 2.29 -8.20
CA LEU A 95 -0.79 0.96 -8.26
C LEU A 95 -2.29 1.11 -8.51
N SER A 96 -2.76 0.50 -9.59
CA SER A 96 -4.17 0.47 -9.93
C SER A 96 -4.47 -0.82 -10.68
N ASP A 97 -5.31 -1.65 -10.09
CA ASP A 97 -5.62 -2.98 -10.62
C ASP A 97 -6.78 -2.95 -11.63
N GLY A 98 -7.24 -1.75 -12.00
CA GLY A 98 -8.46 -1.54 -12.78
C GLY A 98 -9.73 -1.63 -11.93
N ASP A 99 -9.65 -2.15 -10.72
CA ASP A 99 -10.78 -2.39 -9.82
C ASP A 99 -11.01 -1.22 -8.87
N ALA A 100 -11.50 -0.10 -9.40
CA ALA A 100 -11.99 1.09 -8.66
C ALA A 100 -11.04 1.68 -7.59
N LEU A 101 -9.83 1.16 -7.48
CA LEU A 101 -8.87 1.43 -6.44
C LEU A 101 -7.63 2.04 -7.08
N VAL A 102 -7.18 3.11 -6.45
CA VAL A 102 -5.96 3.82 -6.83
C VAL A 102 -5.14 3.97 -5.57
N ASP A 103 -3.98 3.33 -5.57
CA ASP A 103 -2.99 3.45 -4.52
C ASP A 103 -1.77 4.21 -5.06
N ILE A 104 -1.33 5.18 -4.27
CA ILE A 104 -0.24 6.09 -4.62
C ILE A 104 0.79 5.99 -3.51
N ASP A 105 1.88 5.29 -3.77
CA ASP A 105 2.95 5.01 -2.83
C ASP A 105 4.18 5.86 -3.17
N TRP A 106 4.64 6.67 -2.23
CA TRP A 106 5.86 7.47 -2.37
C TRP A 106 7.12 6.72 -1.93
N GLY A 107 7.00 5.55 -1.30
CA GLY A 107 8.06 4.71 -0.72
C GLY A 107 8.77 5.33 0.49
N ASP A 108 8.67 6.65 0.64
CA ASP A 108 9.28 7.47 1.66
C ASP A 108 8.25 8.46 2.22
N LYS A 109 8.50 8.94 3.45
CA LYS A 109 7.68 9.99 4.06
C LYS A 109 7.78 11.27 3.22
N CYS A 110 6.73 11.61 2.51
CA CYS A 110 6.63 12.90 1.86
C CYS A 110 5.66 13.83 2.59
N VAL A 111 6.18 14.90 3.18
CA VAL A 111 5.45 16.14 3.48
C VAL A 111 6.44 17.27 3.65
N GLU A 112 6.06 18.47 3.21
CA GLU A 112 6.77 19.69 3.55
C GLU A 112 6.45 20.09 4.99
N PRO A 113 7.44 20.54 5.79
CA PRO A 113 7.21 20.98 7.16
C PRO A 113 6.22 22.16 7.32
N ASP A 114 5.81 22.77 6.20
CA ASP A 114 5.00 23.98 6.10
C ASP A 114 3.98 23.96 4.94
N GLY A 115 3.83 22.83 4.22
CA GLY A 115 3.16 22.81 2.92
C GLY A 115 1.92 21.92 2.83
N LEU A 116 0.87 22.50 2.25
CA LEU A 116 -0.34 21.83 1.77
C LEU A 116 0.05 20.90 0.59
N MET A 117 -0.03 19.59 0.78
CA MET A 117 0.15 18.64 -0.32
C MET A 117 -1.19 18.41 -1.00
N ILE A 118 -1.26 18.67 -2.31
CA ILE A 118 -2.44 18.39 -3.12
C ILE A 118 -2.08 17.32 -4.16
N VAL A 119 -2.81 16.21 -4.13
CA VAL A 119 -2.72 15.15 -5.13
C VAL A 119 -3.94 15.25 -6.02
N SER A 120 -3.71 15.60 -7.29
CA SER A 120 -4.73 15.59 -8.33
C SER A 120 -4.70 14.24 -9.03
N VAL A 121 -5.82 13.51 -9.02
CA VAL A 121 -5.98 12.27 -9.79
C VAL A 121 -7.00 12.51 -10.89
N ILE A 122 -6.59 12.27 -12.13
CA ILE A 122 -7.48 12.26 -13.29
C ILE A 122 -7.75 10.79 -13.62
N VAL A 123 -9.03 10.42 -13.63
CA VAL A 123 -9.48 9.06 -13.92
C VAL A 123 -10.34 9.05 -15.17
N PHE A 124 -10.27 7.94 -15.91
CA PHE A 124 -11.10 7.69 -17.08
C PHE A 124 -12.03 6.53 -16.78
N SER A 125 -13.33 6.73 -16.92
CA SER A 125 -14.33 5.68 -16.72
C SER A 125 -15.55 5.89 -17.61
N LYS A 126 -16.31 4.83 -17.84
CA LYS A 126 -17.56 4.87 -18.61
C LYS A 126 -18.69 5.54 -17.83
N GLU A 127 -18.63 5.45 -16.50
CA GLU A 127 -19.57 6.06 -15.57
C GLU A 127 -18.82 7.10 -14.73
N GLU A 128 -19.51 8.11 -14.20
CA GLU A 128 -18.88 9.15 -13.37
C GLU A 128 -18.41 8.51 -12.05
N PRO A 129 -17.10 8.47 -11.78
CA PRO A 129 -16.59 7.85 -10.58
C PRO A 129 -16.72 8.78 -9.37
N ASP A 130 -17.54 8.37 -8.41
CA ASP A 130 -17.62 9.03 -7.10
C ASP A 130 -16.54 8.45 -6.18
N VAL A 131 -15.98 9.26 -5.31
CA VAL A 131 -15.01 8.81 -4.31
C VAL A 131 -15.75 8.19 -3.13
N LEU A 132 -15.55 6.90 -2.89
CA LEU A 132 -16.07 6.15 -1.74
C LEU A 132 -15.26 6.42 -0.48
N SER A 133 -13.94 6.32 -0.57
CA SER A 133 -13.04 6.53 0.58
C SER A 133 -11.69 7.08 0.15
N VAL A 134 -11.09 7.84 1.07
CA VAL A 134 -9.74 8.40 0.93
C VAL A 134 -9.02 8.19 2.25
N VAL A 135 -7.85 7.54 2.20
CA VAL A 135 -7.02 7.29 3.38
C VAL A 135 -5.60 7.69 3.09
N TRP A 136 -5.09 8.65 3.86
CA TRP A 136 -3.67 8.96 3.91
C TRP A 136 -3.00 8.07 4.95
N THR A 137 -1.87 7.47 4.61
CA THR A 137 -1.10 6.67 5.57
C THR A 137 0.37 7.08 5.62
N ASN A 138 1.03 6.72 6.70
CA ASN A 138 2.46 6.90 6.94
C ASN A 138 3.05 5.56 7.35
N LEU A 139 3.69 4.92 6.38
CA LEU A 139 4.21 3.57 6.40
C LEU A 139 3.10 2.59 6.78
N GLY A 140 1.98 2.67 6.06
CA GLY A 140 0.78 1.84 6.28
C GLY A 140 -0.09 2.25 7.47
N VAL A 141 0.31 3.22 8.30
CA VAL A 141 -0.49 3.68 9.44
C VAL A 141 -1.34 4.90 9.04
N PRO A 142 -2.69 4.85 9.16
CA PRO A 142 -3.54 6.00 8.86
C PRO A 142 -3.17 7.24 9.67
N ILE A 143 -2.91 8.37 9.00
CA ILE A 143 -2.48 9.63 9.66
C ILE A 143 -3.64 10.56 10.05
N ASN A 144 -4.87 10.23 9.68
CA ASN A 144 -6.11 10.80 10.22
C ASN A 144 -7.30 9.85 9.97
N PRO A 145 -8.22 9.65 10.92
CA PRO A 145 -9.52 9.06 10.59
C PRO A 145 -10.30 10.02 9.67
N PRO A 146 -11.07 9.50 8.69
CA PRO A 146 -11.60 10.27 7.58
C PRO A 146 -12.53 11.38 8.09
N THR A 147 -12.07 12.62 7.99
CA THR A 147 -12.97 13.78 8.01
C THR A 147 -13.24 14.13 6.55
N SER A 148 -14.04 13.30 5.88
CA SER A 148 -14.41 13.49 4.48
C SER A 148 -15.21 14.79 4.32
N THR A 149 -14.51 15.89 4.07
CA THR A 149 -15.11 17.05 3.41
C THR A 149 -14.47 17.12 2.03
N VAL A 150 -14.92 16.23 1.14
CA VAL A 150 -14.72 16.41 -0.30
C VAL A 150 -15.37 17.76 -0.61
N THR A 151 -14.57 18.80 -0.79
CA THR A 151 -15.06 20.09 -1.26
C THR A 151 -15.44 19.85 -2.72
N GLY A 152 -16.71 19.52 -2.93
CA GLY A 152 -17.25 19.20 -4.24
C GLY A 152 -16.83 20.24 -5.26
N THR A 153 -16.20 19.76 -6.34
CA THR A 153 -15.97 20.51 -7.56
C THR A 153 -17.27 21.19 -7.97
N PRO A 154 -17.33 22.53 -8.13
CA PRO A 154 -18.54 23.17 -8.60
C PRO A 154 -18.87 22.63 -10.01
N PRO A 155 -20.15 22.35 -10.30
CA PRO A 155 -20.54 21.74 -11.58
C PRO A 155 -20.10 22.67 -12.72
N MET A 156 -19.43 22.09 -13.73
CA MET A 156 -19.06 22.82 -14.94
C MET A 156 -20.31 23.42 -15.58
N LEU A 157 -20.39 24.76 -15.53
CA LEU A 157 -21.47 25.54 -16.10
C LEU A 157 -21.35 25.53 -17.63
N ALA A 158 -22.37 25.00 -18.30
CA ALA A 158 -22.51 24.98 -19.74
C ALA A 158 -22.32 26.38 -20.35
N THR A 159 -21.56 26.42 -21.44
CA THR A 159 -21.21 27.59 -22.25
C THR A 159 -22.45 28.30 -22.80
N ALA A 160 -22.64 29.57 -22.46
CA ALA A 160 -23.54 30.50 -23.17
C ALA A 160 -22.74 31.73 -23.62
N PRO A 161 -22.96 32.27 -24.84
CA PRO A 161 -22.10 33.31 -25.39
C PRO A 161 -22.52 34.74 -25.02
N SER A 162 -21.49 35.56 -24.82
CA SER A 162 -21.34 36.98 -25.17
C SER A 162 -22.20 38.09 -24.52
N ASP A 163 -21.45 39.02 -23.91
CA ASP A 163 -21.65 40.47 -23.76
C ASP A 163 -22.64 41.05 -22.74
N SER A 164 -22.10 41.51 -21.61
CA SER A 164 -22.46 42.83 -21.04
C SER A 164 -21.47 43.30 -19.97
N PRO A 165 -21.20 44.62 -19.87
CA PRO A 165 -20.13 45.17 -19.05
C PRO A 165 -20.43 45.14 -17.55
N THR A 166 -19.36 44.84 -16.82
CA THR A 166 -19.13 44.95 -15.38
C THR A 166 -19.71 46.24 -14.77
N SER A 167 -20.62 46.09 -13.80
CA SER A 167 -20.82 47.09 -12.77
C SER A 167 -20.16 46.60 -11.48
N THR A 168 -19.15 47.36 -11.04
CA THR A 168 -18.44 47.18 -9.77
C THR A 168 -19.41 47.39 -8.61
N PRO A 169 -19.62 46.42 -7.69
CA PRO A 169 -20.35 46.68 -6.47
C PRO A 169 -19.48 47.51 -5.51
N GLU A 170 -19.99 48.69 -5.17
CA GLU A 170 -19.45 49.58 -4.14
C GLU A 170 -19.63 48.94 -2.76
N VAL A 171 -18.52 48.76 -2.03
CA VAL A 171 -18.49 48.13 -0.70
C VAL A 171 -19.12 49.07 0.33
N PRO A 172 -20.18 48.68 1.05
CA PRO A 172 -20.73 49.49 2.13
C PRO A 172 -19.77 49.52 3.34
N PRO A 173 -19.72 50.62 4.11
CA PRO A 173 -18.79 50.75 5.23
C PRO A 173 -19.13 49.76 6.36
N THR A 174 -18.10 49.03 6.78
CA THR A 174 -18.09 48.11 7.93
C THR A 174 -18.54 48.82 9.20
N ALA A 175 -19.69 48.43 9.73
CA ALA A 175 -20.12 48.80 11.07
C ALA A 175 -19.31 48.02 12.10
N GLU A 176 -18.58 48.75 12.93
CA GLU A 176 -17.80 48.26 14.06
C GLU A 176 -18.75 47.77 15.15
N PHE A 177 -18.87 46.45 15.33
CA PHE A 177 -19.65 45.87 16.41
C PHE A 177 -18.87 45.97 17.74
N PRO A 178 -19.51 46.41 18.84
CA PRO A 178 -18.86 46.48 20.15
C PRO A 178 -18.49 45.07 20.66
N PRO A 179 -17.39 44.94 21.43
CA PRO A 179 -16.94 43.65 21.96
C PRO A 179 -17.99 43.05 22.89
N THR A 180 -18.37 41.81 22.60
CA THR A 180 -19.27 41.02 23.43
C THR A 180 -18.57 40.69 24.76
N PRO A 181 -19.20 40.94 25.93
CA PRO A 181 -18.60 40.56 27.20
C PRO A 181 -18.51 39.03 27.31
N PHE A 182 -17.29 38.54 27.48
CA PHE A 182 -17.01 37.11 27.69
C PHE A 182 -17.62 36.68 29.03
N PRO A 183 -18.50 35.66 29.08
CA PRO A 183 -19.01 35.14 30.34
C PRO A 183 -17.87 34.45 31.11
N ASP A 184 -17.68 34.89 32.35
CA ASP A 184 -16.69 34.37 33.30
C ASP A 184 -16.99 32.88 33.58
N LEU A 185 -16.08 31.99 33.17
CA LEU A 185 -16.26 30.56 33.38
C LEU A 185 -16.03 30.21 34.86
N PRO A 186 -16.87 29.35 35.47
CA PRO A 186 -16.71 28.96 36.87
C PRO A 186 -15.41 28.17 37.11
N PRO A 187 -14.81 28.28 38.31
CA PRO A 187 -13.54 27.63 38.61
C PRO A 187 -13.66 26.09 38.58
N VAL A 188 -12.70 25.45 37.91
CA VAL A 188 -12.57 24.00 37.84
C VAL A 188 -12.32 23.42 39.24
N PRO A 189 -13.10 22.42 39.70
CA PRO A 189 -12.88 21.82 41.02
C PRO A 189 -11.56 21.04 41.04
N THR A 190 -10.65 21.45 41.93
CA THR A 190 -9.41 20.75 42.21
C THR A 190 -9.69 19.52 43.06
N SER A 191 -9.58 18.33 42.47
CA SER A 191 -9.69 17.06 43.20
C SER A 191 -8.46 16.83 44.07
N THR A 192 -8.62 17.02 45.38
CA THR A 192 -7.61 16.70 46.38
C THR A 192 -7.68 15.20 46.67
N GLN A 193 -6.76 14.42 46.11
CA GLN A 193 -6.63 13.00 46.47
C GLN A 193 -6.05 12.87 47.89
N VAL A 194 -6.84 12.25 48.77
CA VAL A 194 -6.44 11.88 50.13
C VAL A 194 -5.51 10.65 50.05
N PRO A 195 -4.32 10.68 50.67
CA PRO A 195 -3.44 9.50 50.72
C PRO A 195 -4.12 8.36 51.50
N GLY A 196 -4.40 7.25 50.81
CA GLY A 196 -4.94 6.03 51.41
C GLY A 196 -3.92 5.30 52.31
N PRO A 197 -4.38 4.52 53.30
CA PRO A 197 -3.50 3.85 54.26
C PRO A 197 -2.61 2.79 53.59
N LEU A 198 -1.34 2.79 54.00
CA LEU A 198 -0.28 1.88 53.60
C LEU A 198 -0.70 0.41 53.80
N PRO A 199 -0.59 -0.47 52.78
CA PRO A 199 -0.97 -1.87 52.91
C PRO A 199 -0.02 -2.58 53.90
N THR A 200 -0.62 -3.27 54.87
CA THR A 200 0.09 -4.11 55.85
C THR A 200 0.51 -5.41 55.17
N LEU A 201 1.83 -5.65 55.08
CA LEU A 201 2.40 -6.88 54.55
C LEU A 201 2.02 -8.06 55.46
N THR A 202 1.14 -8.92 54.94
CA THR A 202 0.76 -10.19 55.58
C THR A 202 1.81 -11.24 55.24
N THR A 203 2.50 -11.76 56.26
CA THR A 203 3.49 -12.83 56.13
C THR A 203 2.79 -14.15 55.83
N VAL A 204 2.98 -14.66 54.61
CA VAL A 204 2.52 -15.99 54.17
C VAL A 204 3.42 -17.07 54.80
N PRO A 205 2.86 -18.16 55.36
CA PRO A 205 3.65 -19.22 55.98
C PRO A 205 4.45 -19.99 54.92
N ALA A 206 5.70 -20.31 55.27
CA ALA A 206 6.63 -21.06 54.44
C ALA A 206 6.09 -22.48 54.15
N THR A 207 5.89 -22.78 52.88
CA THR A 207 5.58 -24.12 52.40
C THR A 207 6.81 -25.02 52.46
N THR A 208 6.68 -26.11 53.20
CA THR A 208 7.61 -27.22 53.32
C THR A 208 7.96 -27.79 51.95
N LEU A 209 9.26 -27.88 51.64
CA LEU A 209 9.75 -28.41 50.36
C LEU A 209 9.52 -29.92 50.25
N THR A 210 8.68 -30.32 49.29
CA THR A 210 8.54 -31.68 48.78
C THR A 210 9.85 -32.13 48.10
N PRO A 211 10.33 -33.38 48.28
CA PRO A 211 11.57 -33.85 47.66
C PRO A 211 11.48 -33.80 46.14
N ALA A 212 12.51 -33.20 45.53
CA ALA A 212 12.64 -33.00 44.10
C ALA A 212 12.63 -34.35 43.35
N VAL A 213 11.70 -34.47 42.40
CA VAL A 213 11.70 -35.53 41.40
C VAL A 213 12.99 -35.39 40.58
N PRO A 214 13.75 -36.46 40.29
CA PRO A 214 14.91 -36.39 39.43
C PRO A 214 14.49 -35.87 38.06
N HIS A 215 14.90 -34.65 37.73
CA HIS A 215 14.69 -34.07 36.41
C HIS A 215 15.47 -34.90 35.39
N THR A 216 14.74 -35.58 34.51
CA THR A 216 15.25 -36.14 33.26
C THR A 216 16.03 -35.05 32.52
N PRO A 217 17.24 -35.32 32.00
CA PRO A 217 18.03 -34.29 31.32
C PRO A 217 17.22 -33.71 30.16
N THR A 218 16.94 -32.40 30.25
CA THR A 218 16.41 -31.62 29.13
C THR A 218 17.41 -31.72 27.99
N VAL A 219 17.00 -32.33 26.88
CA VAL A 219 17.78 -32.32 25.65
C VAL A 219 17.87 -30.87 25.20
N THR A 220 19.04 -30.26 25.39
CA THR A 220 19.36 -28.96 24.79
C THR A 220 19.37 -29.16 23.29
N GLN A 221 18.27 -28.81 22.63
CA GLN A 221 18.22 -28.79 21.17
C GLN A 221 19.27 -27.78 20.71
N THR A 222 20.31 -28.29 20.05
CA THR A 222 21.26 -27.45 19.33
C THR A 222 20.45 -26.69 18.28
N PRO A 223 20.55 -25.34 18.18
CA PRO A 223 19.84 -24.63 17.13
C PRO A 223 20.26 -25.24 15.79
N SER A 224 19.30 -25.89 15.12
CA SER A 224 19.48 -26.34 13.74
C SER A 224 19.83 -25.10 12.93
N PRO A 225 20.82 -25.16 12.01
CA PRO A 225 21.11 -24.03 11.15
C PRO A 225 19.81 -23.60 10.46
N THR A 226 19.44 -22.33 10.67
CA THR A 226 18.38 -21.67 9.92
C THR A 226 18.62 -21.95 8.44
N ALA A 227 17.65 -22.59 7.78
CA ALA A 227 17.72 -22.77 6.35
C ALA A 227 17.82 -21.37 5.72
N THR A 228 18.98 -21.07 5.12
CA THR A 228 19.10 -19.93 4.23
C THR A 228 18.20 -20.24 3.04
N LEU A 229 17.10 -19.51 2.92
CA LEU A 229 16.23 -19.53 1.74
C LEU A 229 17.01 -18.98 0.54
N THR A 230 17.79 -19.86 -0.10
CA THR A 230 18.27 -19.68 -1.48
C THR A 230 17.40 -20.54 -2.38
N GLY A 231 16.17 -20.10 -2.55
CA GLY A 231 15.25 -20.57 -3.59
C GLY A 231 14.52 -19.33 -4.06
N ALA A 232 14.49 -19.10 -5.36
CA ALA A 232 13.67 -18.03 -5.93
C ALA A 232 12.25 -18.18 -5.35
N THR A 233 11.79 -17.14 -4.65
CA THR A 233 10.39 -17.03 -4.24
C THR A 233 9.56 -17.24 -5.51
N PRO A 234 8.76 -18.31 -5.62
CA PRO A 234 7.79 -18.38 -6.69
C PRO A 234 6.95 -17.12 -6.57
N THR A 235 6.92 -16.30 -7.61
CA THR A 235 6.01 -15.17 -7.75
C THR A 235 4.61 -15.71 -7.48
N PRO A 236 3.97 -15.42 -6.34
CA PRO A 236 2.67 -15.98 -6.04
C PRO A 236 1.67 -15.39 -7.00
N SER A 237 0.84 -16.26 -7.56
CA SER A 237 -0.40 -15.87 -8.21
C SER A 237 -1.40 -15.52 -7.12
N LEU A 238 -2.19 -14.47 -7.34
CA LEU A 238 -3.35 -14.03 -6.55
C LEU A 238 -3.84 -15.10 -5.57
N GLY A 239 -3.58 -14.88 -4.28
CA GLY A 239 -4.03 -15.73 -3.19
C GLY A 239 -5.52 -15.60 -2.94
N GLY A 240 -6.09 -16.54 -2.18
CA GLY A 240 -7.50 -16.56 -1.80
C GLY A 240 -7.96 -15.30 -1.06
N SER A 241 -9.28 -15.07 -1.02
CA SER A 241 -9.90 -13.87 -0.43
C SER A 241 -9.78 -13.76 1.10
N GLY A 242 -9.28 -14.79 1.78
CA GLY A 242 -9.16 -14.83 3.24
C GLY A 242 -10.42 -15.24 3.98
N ASP A 243 -11.59 -15.30 3.34
CA ASP A 243 -12.84 -15.81 3.95
C ASP A 243 -12.87 -17.34 3.91
N VAL A 244 -12.27 -17.97 4.93
CA VAL A 244 -12.17 -19.43 5.00
C VAL A 244 -13.42 -20.11 5.55
N ASN A 245 -14.37 -19.31 6.03
CA ASN A 245 -15.60 -19.79 6.67
C ASN A 245 -16.85 -19.61 5.80
N CYS A 246 -16.72 -18.93 4.66
CA CYS A 246 -17.75 -18.64 3.66
C CYS A 246 -18.90 -17.77 4.19
N ASP A 247 -18.66 -16.85 5.14
CA ASP A 247 -19.70 -15.95 5.66
C ASP A 247 -19.76 -14.57 4.98
N GLU A 248 -18.99 -14.40 3.90
CA GLU A 248 -18.86 -13.17 3.11
C GLU A 248 -18.16 -12.03 3.86
N ASN A 249 -17.60 -12.29 5.05
CA ASN A 249 -16.78 -11.34 5.79
C ASN A 249 -15.37 -11.92 5.97
N VAL A 250 -14.37 -11.04 5.87
CA VAL A 250 -12.99 -11.38 6.20
C VAL A 250 -12.67 -10.72 7.54
N ASP A 251 -12.64 -11.52 8.61
CA ASP A 251 -12.39 -11.03 9.95
C ASP A 251 -11.44 -11.92 10.78
N SER A 252 -11.29 -11.61 12.08
CA SER A 252 -10.40 -12.35 12.97
C SER A 252 -10.80 -13.83 13.18
N ILE A 253 -12.03 -14.21 12.87
CA ILE A 253 -12.55 -15.58 12.90
C ILE A 253 -11.84 -16.40 11.83
N ASP A 254 -11.66 -15.84 10.63
CA ASP A 254 -10.96 -16.52 9.53
C ASP A 254 -9.50 -16.80 9.87
N SER A 255 -8.78 -15.81 10.39
CA SER A 255 -7.43 -16.01 10.92
C SER A 255 -7.37 -17.11 11.98
N ALA A 256 -8.34 -17.13 12.91
CA ALA A 256 -8.38 -18.15 13.95
C ALA A 256 -8.65 -19.55 13.37
N LEU A 257 -9.44 -19.66 12.31
CA LEU A 257 -9.71 -20.91 11.61
C LEU A 257 -8.48 -21.39 10.82
N ILE A 258 -7.77 -20.51 10.13
CA ILE A 258 -6.50 -20.83 9.46
C ILE A 258 -5.48 -21.35 10.47
N LEU A 259 -5.32 -20.68 11.63
CA LEU A 259 -4.42 -21.14 12.70
C LEU A 259 -4.82 -22.51 13.26
N GLN A 260 -6.12 -22.75 13.45
CA GLN A 260 -6.62 -24.05 13.89
C GLN A 260 -6.38 -25.15 12.84
N PHE A 261 -6.53 -24.83 11.56
CA PHE A 261 -6.28 -25.75 10.44
C PHE A 261 -4.78 -26.10 10.35
N SER A 262 -3.91 -25.08 10.37
CA SER A 262 -2.46 -25.25 10.38
C SER A 262 -1.97 -26.06 11.59
N ALA A 263 -2.59 -25.88 12.76
CA ALA A 263 -2.32 -26.66 13.96
C ALA A 263 -2.90 -28.08 13.96
N GLY A 264 -3.70 -28.45 12.95
CA GLY A 264 -4.40 -29.74 12.88
C GLY A 264 -5.52 -29.91 13.90
N LEU A 265 -6.03 -28.80 14.47
CA LEU A 265 -7.17 -28.80 15.39
C LEU A 265 -8.50 -28.97 14.64
N VAL A 266 -8.57 -28.45 13.42
CA VAL A 266 -9.64 -28.73 12.45
C VAL A 266 -9.04 -29.41 11.22
N GLY A 267 -9.79 -30.36 10.65
CA GLY A 267 -9.31 -31.16 9.51
C GLY A 267 -9.57 -30.54 8.13
N SER A 268 -10.41 -29.52 8.06
CA SER A 268 -10.80 -28.83 6.83
C SER A 268 -11.42 -27.47 7.14
N LEU A 269 -11.32 -26.54 6.20
CA LEU A 269 -12.00 -25.25 6.21
C LEU A 269 -13.24 -25.30 5.30
N ALA A 270 -14.21 -24.40 5.49
CA ALA A 270 -15.42 -24.38 4.68
C ALA A 270 -15.11 -23.89 3.25
N CYS A 271 -14.36 -22.79 3.16
CA CYS A 271 -13.83 -22.20 1.94
C CYS A 271 -12.30 -22.32 1.98
N GLN A 272 -11.79 -23.56 1.94
CA GLN A 272 -10.36 -23.81 2.09
C GLN A 272 -9.51 -23.14 1.00
N ASP A 273 -10.00 -23.09 -0.24
CA ASP A 273 -9.29 -22.47 -1.36
C ASP A 273 -9.07 -20.94 -1.16
N GLU A 274 -9.83 -20.32 -0.25
CA GLU A 274 -9.69 -18.90 0.09
C GLU A 274 -8.61 -18.63 1.15
N GLY A 275 -8.03 -19.69 1.75
CA GLY A 275 -7.13 -19.57 2.90
C GLY A 275 -5.66 -19.32 2.59
N ASP A 276 -5.23 -19.52 1.35
CA ASP A 276 -3.86 -19.25 0.89
C ASP A 276 -3.80 -17.82 0.34
N VAL A 277 -3.84 -16.84 1.23
CA VAL A 277 -3.97 -15.41 0.87
C VAL A 277 -2.68 -14.84 0.27
N ASN A 278 -1.54 -15.51 0.48
CA ASN A 278 -0.27 -15.10 -0.12
C ASN A 278 0.08 -15.88 -1.39
N GLY A 279 -0.76 -16.83 -1.84
CA GLY A 279 -0.58 -17.62 -3.07
C GLY A 279 0.61 -18.59 -3.05
N SER A 280 1.09 -18.98 -1.87
CA SER A 280 2.25 -19.87 -1.70
C SER A 280 1.95 -21.34 -2.06
N GLY A 281 0.67 -21.72 -2.09
CA GLY A 281 0.18 -23.07 -2.23
C GLY A 281 -0.01 -23.80 -0.89
N ASP A 282 0.35 -23.17 0.23
CA ASP A 282 0.16 -23.69 1.59
C ASP A 282 -0.80 -22.78 2.37
N ILE A 283 -1.60 -23.35 3.26
CA ILE A 283 -2.49 -22.60 4.17
C ILE A 283 -1.91 -22.73 5.58
N ASP A 284 -1.24 -21.69 6.07
CA ASP A 284 -0.54 -21.74 7.34
C ASP A 284 -0.63 -20.43 8.16
N SER A 285 0.21 -20.33 9.20
CA SER A 285 0.22 -19.16 10.08
C SER A 285 0.58 -17.84 9.40
N ILE A 286 1.26 -17.88 8.25
CA ILE A 286 1.59 -16.69 7.46
C ILE A 286 0.29 -16.10 6.91
N ASP A 287 -0.58 -16.92 6.31
CA ASP A 287 -1.88 -16.49 5.79
C ASP A 287 -2.77 -15.90 6.88
N ALA A 288 -2.82 -16.56 8.04
CA ALA A 288 -3.56 -16.06 9.19
C ALA A 288 -3.07 -14.67 9.64
N THR A 289 -1.76 -14.43 9.57
CA THR A 289 -1.16 -13.15 9.98
C THR A 289 -1.46 -12.05 8.97
N ILE A 290 -1.57 -12.36 7.68
CA ILE A 290 -1.97 -11.42 6.64
C ILE A 290 -3.45 -11.03 6.83
N VAL A 291 -4.34 -11.99 7.07
CA VAL A 291 -5.75 -11.69 7.41
C VAL A 291 -5.84 -10.82 8.68
N LEU A 292 -5.03 -11.07 9.72
CA LEU A 292 -5.00 -10.20 10.91
C LEU A 292 -4.50 -8.78 10.60
N GLN A 293 -3.51 -8.64 9.71
CA GLN A 293 -3.03 -7.32 9.27
C GLN A 293 -4.12 -6.58 8.50
N PHE A 294 -4.88 -7.28 7.64
CA PHE A 294 -6.01 -6.72 6.90
C PHE A 294 -7.10 -6.22 7.85
N VAL A 295 -7.52 -7.06 8.79
CA VAL A 295 -8.54 -6.72 9.80
C VAL A 295 -8.09 -5.58 10.72
N ALA A 296 -6.78 -5.47 10.97
CA ALA A 296 -6.19 -4.39 11.75
C ALA A 296 -6.01 -3.09 10.94
N GLY A 297 -6.28 -3.09 9.64
CA GLY A 297 -6.04 -1.95 8.74
C GLY A 297 -4.55 -1.62 8.60
N LEU A 298 -3.66 -2.61 8.80
CA LEU A 298 -2.22 -2.49 8.58
C LEU A 298 -1.87 -2.74 7.11
N ILE A 299 -2.67 -3.58 6.44
CA ILE A 299 -2.69 -3.73 4.99
C ILE A 299 -4.15 -3.54 4.55
N PHE A 300 -4.36 -2.94 3.39
CA PHE A 300 -5.71 -2.67 2.87
C PHE A 300 -6.16 -3.69 1.84
N PHE A 301 -5.22 -4.51 1.37
CA PHE A 301 -5.44 -5.58 0.43
C PHE A 301 -4.71 -6.82 0.90
N LEU A 302 -5.34 -7.98 0.67
CA LEU A 302 -4.67 -9.27 0.77
C LEU A 302 -3.75 -9.51 -0.44
N ASP A 303 -3.78 -8.61 -1.43
CA ASP A 303 -2.84 -8.56 -2.54
C ASP A 303 -1.58 -7.80 -2.09
N LEU A 304 -0.57 -8.53 -1.64
CA LEU A 304 0.75 -7.95 -1.45
C LEU A 304 1.37 -7.73 -2.83
N PRO A 305 1.79 -6.50 -3.19
CA PRO A 305 2.48 -6.26 -4.45
C PRO A 305 3.74 -7.12 -4.52
N VAL A 306 3.86 -7.77 -5.68
CA VAL A 306 4.93 -8.67 -6.13
C VAL A 306 6.27 -7.93 -6.28
#